data_AF-A0A1I3CMJ6-F1
#
_entry.id   AF-A0A1I3CMJ6-F1
#
_cell.length_a   1.000
_cell.length_b   1.000
_cell.length_c   1.000
_cell.angle_alpha   90.00
_cell.angle_beta   90.00
_cell.angle_gamma   90.00
#
_symmetry.space_group_name_H-M   'P 1'
#
loop_
_entity.id
_entity.type
_entity.pdbx_description
1 polymer ?
#
loop_
_entity_poly.entity_id
_entity_poly.type
_entity_poly.pdbx_seq_one_letter_code
_entity_poly.pdbx_strand_id
1 'polypeptide(L)'
;MKKKWIYSAVVLSSVGVLSACGTANEKETDTAVTSSAVVESSDQKTAYQNMYRDSQDLYGDEKYDEAAGNIDMLLQNDLTDYPDLKADAEALKEKITTAQTEETVQDDTYDLMEKSDYKAERKSVITGEAFTKETGKNIKMASDKEIKQWITKQETAAAHTEVENTQVNKASEESKESKESKESKESKESKDSAVDQKQDTAEKTETESSQKDNPADKKDSSTASSASTSTQEKTMTLEEEQNYVLDKVVEKTGISPSDNQFFATKENETTYQIEIRHAHEVDGVEISNMVGMFKYDLSSDSLTKMDPVSGKYETYTPVH
;
A
#
# COMPACT_ATOMS: atom_id res chain seq x y z
N MET A 1 16.87 -13.59 -18.51
CA MET A 1 17.88 -12.92 -19.35
C MET A 1 18.50 -11.81 -18.51
N LYS A 2 19.82 -11.80 -18.34
CA LYS A 2 20.53 -10.84 -17.46
C LYS A 2 20.96 -9.64 -18.30
N LYS A 3 20.49 -8.42 -17.98
CA LYS A 3 21.05 -7.18 -18.55
C LYS A 3 21.79 -6.43 -17.45
N LYS A 4 23.10 -6.30 -17.63
CA LYS A 4 24.00 -5.44 -16.86
C LYS A 4 24.10 -4.12 -17.62
N TRP A 5 23.85 -2.99 -16.97
CA TRP A 5 24.18 -1.67 -17.54
C TRP A 5 25.22 -0.96 -16.68
N ILE A 6 26.18 -0.39 -17.39
CA ILE A 6 27.44 0.20 -16.96
C ILE A 6 27.18 1.72 -16.88
N TYR A 7 27.42 2.35 -15.74
CA TYR A 7 27.44 3.81 -15.65
C TYR A 7 28.85 4.32 -15.98
N SER A 8 28.94 5.01 -17.12
CA SER A 8 30.09 5.81 -17.53
C SER A 8 30.08 7.14 -16.78
N ALA A 9 31.22 7.49 -16.19
CA ALA A 9 31.53 8.82 -15.69
C ALA A 9 31.70 9.80 -16.86
N VAL A 10 31.13 11.01 -16.74
CA VAL A 10 31.47 12.13 -17.62
C VAL A 10 31.86 13.36 -16.79
N VAL A 11 33.04 13.83 -17.17
CA VAL A 11 33.86 14.95 -16.70
C VAL A 11 33.17 16.30 -16.93
N LEU A 12 33.18 17.17 -15.91
CA LEU A 12 32.85 18.60 -16.02
C LEU A 12 34.16 19.41 -15.97
N SER A 13 34.60 19.89 -17.12
CA SER A 13 35.73 20.81 -17.29
C SER A 13 35.24 22.21 -17.67
N SER A 14 35.39 23.14 -16.72
CA SER A 14 36.01 24.47 -16.82
C SER A 14 35.77 25.44 -18.01
N VAL A 15 35.35 26.66 -17.64
CA VAL A 15 35.93 28.02 -17.93
C VAL A 15 35.67 28.74 -19.27
N GLY A 16 35.32 30.05 -19.17
CA GLY A 16 35.54 31.12 -20.17
C GLY A 16 34.35 32.12 -20.24
N VAL A 17 34.27 33.23 -19.49
CA VAL A 17 34.85 34.61 -19.60
C VAL A 17 34.50 35.41 -20.89
N LEU A 18 34.17 36.70 -20.68
CA LEU A 18 34.12 37.88 -21.60
C LEU A 18 32.70 38.28 -22.08
N SER A 19 32.26 39.54 -22.11
CA SER A 19 32.90 40.85 -21.88
C SER A 19 31.84 41.93 -21.63
N ALA A 20 32.20 42.88 -20.76
CA ALA A 20 31.60 44.21 -20.69
C ALA A 20 32.19 45.12 -21.78
N CYS A 21 31.37 45.98 -22.39
CA CYS A 21 31.84 47.25 -22.94
C CYS A 21 30.67 48.25 -23.02
N GLY A 22 30.87 49.42 -22.42
CA GLY A 22 29.92 50.51 -22.38
C GLY A 22 30.25 51.65 -23.35
N THR A 23 29.19 52.42 -23.62
CA THR A 23 29.11 53.88 -23.86
C THR A 23 29.84 54.55 -25.02
N ALA A 24 28.98 55.09 -25.92
CA ALA A 24 28.83 56.52 -26.27
C ALA A 24 29.11 56.87 -27.75
N ASN A 25 28.06 57.27 -28.47
CA ASN A 25 28.09 58.51 -29.26
C ASN A 25 26.68 58.99 -29.65
N GLU A 26 26.47 60.29 -29.47
CA GLU A 26 25.28 61.06 -29.86
C GLU A 26 25.20 61.26 -31.38
N LYS A 27 24.00 61.17 -31.95
CA LYS A 27 23.57 62.08 -33.03
C LYS A 27 22.05 62.12 -33.15
N GLU A 28 21.49 63.30 -32.94
CA GLU A 28 20.09 63.64 -33.20
C GLU A 28 19.71 63.40 -34.67
N THR A 29 18.54 62.81 -34.90
CA THR A 29 17.70 63.15 -36.05
C THR A 29 16.24 62.87 -35.68
N ASP A 30 15.50 63.94 -35.39
CA ASP A 30 14.04 63.96 -35.36
C ASP A 30 13.48 63.61 -36.74
N THR A 31 12.76 62.49 -36.85
CA THR A 31 11.66 62.33 -37.81
C THR A 31 10.69 61.27 -37.30
N ALA A 32 9.43 61.70 -37.17
CA ALA A 32 8.23 60.93 -36.89
C ALA A 32 8.16 59.52 -37.51
N VAL A 33 7.67 58.57 -36.73
CA VAL A 33 6.37 57.88 -36.91
C VAL A 33 6.37 56.62 -36.03
N THR A 34 5.44 56.63 -35.07
CA THR A 34 4.72 55.50 -34.47
C THR A 34 5.01 54.12 -35.07
N SER A 35 5.75 53.28 -34.35
CA SER A 35 5.74 51.81 -34.49
C SER A 35 6.51 51.15 -33.33
N SER A 36 5.93 51.19 -32.12
CA SER A 36 6.51 50.55 -30.92
C SER A 36 5.70 49.32 -30.46
N ALA A 37 5.05 48.59 -31.37
CA ALA A 37 4.14 47.50 -31.02
C ALA A 37 4.52 46.11 -31.56
N VAL A 38 5.78 45.86 -31.96
CA VAL A 38 6.15 44.60 -32.66
C VAL A 38 7.46 43.97 -32.13
N VAL A 39 7.75 44.08 -30.82
CA VAL A 39 8.91 43.39 -30.22
C VAL A 39 8.53 42.45 -29.06
N GLU A 40 7.35 42.58 -28.45
CA GLU A 40 6.92 41.67 -27.36
C GLU A 40 6.43 40.28 -27.83
N SER A 41 6.11 40.11 -29.11
CA SER A 41 5.50 38.86 -29.61
C SER A 41 6.46 37.66 -29.68
N SER A 42 7.76 37.87 -29.90
CA SER A 42 8.69 36.73 -30.08
C SER A 42 8.99 35.99 -28.78
N ASP A 43 9.02 36.72 -27.66
CA ASP A 43 9.40 36.17 -26.36
C ASP A 43 8.28 35.30 -25.79
N GLN A 44 7.03 35.73 -25.99
CA GLN A 44 5.84 34.99 -25.57
C GLN A 44 5.69 33.67 -26.36
N LYS A 45 5.88 33.69 -27.69
CA LYS A 45 5.86 32.48 -28.51
C LYS A 45 6.89 31.46 -28.02
N THR A 46 8.10 31.92 -27.72
CA THR A 46 9.20 31.06 -27.25
C THR A 46 8.87 30.45 -25.88
N ALA A 47 8.30 31.24 -24.97
CA ALA A 47 7.86 30.75 -23.66
C ALA A 47 6.80 29.64 -23.77
N TYR A 48 5.78 29.83 -24.62
CA TYR A 48 4.73 28.84 -24.82
C TYR A 48 5.24 27.55 -25.46
N GLN A 49 6.14 27.66 -26.44
CA GLN A 49 6.79 26.50 -27.04
C GLN A 49 7.65 25.72 -26.03
N ASN A 50 8.34 26.42 -25.13
CA ASN A 50 9.11 25.78 -24.07
C ASN A 50 8.21 25.02 -23.09
N MET A 51 7.08 25.60 -22.66
CA MET A 51 6.12 24.91 -21.79
C MET A 51 5.55 23.64 -22.43
N TYR A 52 5.23 23.70 -23.73
CA TYR A 52 4.77 22.53 -24.46
C TYR A 52 5.85 21.44 -24.55
N ARG A 53 7.08 21.81 -24.91
CA ARG A 53 8.22 20.89 -24.97
C ARG A 53 8.52 20.24 -23.61
N ASP A 54 8.56 21.04 -22.55
CA ASP A 54 8.82 20.54 -21.19
C ASP A 54 7.71 19.57 -20.75
N SER A 55 6.46 19.80 -21.17
CA SER A 55 5.35 18.86 -20.93
C SER A 55 5.49 17.56 -21.71
N GLN A 56 6.00 17.61 -22.96
CA GLN A 56 6.30 16.40 -23.74
C GLN A 56 7.42 15.59 -23.11
N ASP A 57 8.48 16.25 -22.62
CA ASP A 57 9.60 15.62 -21.92
C ASP A 57 9.09 14.93 -20.63
N LEU A 58 8.28 15.63 -19.82
CA LEU A 58 7.64 15.08 -18.60
C LEU A 58 6.72 13.89 -18.90
N TYR A 59 5.92 13.97 -19.96
CA TYR A 59 5.08 12.85 -20.41
C TYR A 59 5.93 11.65 -20.82
N GLY A 60 7.05 11.88 -21.52
CA GLY A 60 8.00 10.81 -21.90
C GLY A 60 8.72 10.17 -20.71
N ASP A 61 8.86 10.92 -19.61
CA ASP A 61 9.42 10.47 -18.33
C ASP A 61 8.36 9.86 -17.39
N GLU A 62 7.12 9.61 -17.87
CA GLU A 62 5.99 9.06 -17.11
C GLU A 62 5.56 9.92 -15.89
N LYS A 63 5.90 11.22 -15.90
CA LYS A 63 5.52 12.18 -14.85
C LYS A 63 4.23 12.91 -15.23
N TYR A 64 3.13 12.17 -15.24
CA TYR A 64 1.89 12.64 -15.86
C TYR A 64 1.24 13.80 -15.09
N ASP A 65 1.35 13.85 -13.76
CA ASP A 65 0.79 14.94 -12.94
C ASP A 65 1.49 16.28 -13.22
N GLU A 66 2.83 16.29 -13.28
CA GLU A 66 3.60 17.48 -13.61
C GLU A 66 3.38 17.91 -15.07
N ALA A 67 3.29 16.93 -15.99
CA ALA A 67 2.98 17.20 -17.40
C ALA A 67 1.58 17.85 -17.54
N ALA A 68 0.58 17.35 -16.82
CA ALA A 68 -0.77 17.90 -16.81
C ALA A 68 -0.78 19.35 -16.30
N GLY A 69 -0.08 19.63 -15.19
CA GLY A 69 0.01 20.97 -14.62
C GLY A 69 0.61 21.99 -15.60
N ASN A 70 1.69 21.63 -16.30
CA ASN A 70 2.31 22.51 -17.29
C ASN A 70 1.39 22.76 -18.51
N ILE A 71 0.68 21.74 -19.00
CA ILE A 71 -0.26 21.89 -20.11
C ILE A 71 -1.48 22.71 -19.73
N ASP A 72 -2.01 22.55 -18.53
CA ASP A 72 -3.12 23.38 -18.04
C ASP A 72 -2.69 24.84 -17.92
N MET A 73 -1.50 25.12 -17.41
CA MET A 73 -0.95 26.48 -17.40
C MET A 73 -0.79 27.04 -18.83
N LEU A 74 -0.33 26.24 -19.79
CA LEU A 74 -0.20 26.68 -21.18
C LEU A 74 -1.56 27.03 -21.78
N LEU A 75 -2.58 26.17 -21.59
CA LEU A 75 -3.93 26.37 -22.13
C LEU A 75 -4.72 27.50 -21.46
N GLN A 76 -4.31 27.95 -20.26
CA GLN A 76 -4.88 29.14 -19.62
C GLN A 76 -4.44 30.46 -20.27
N ASN A 77 -3.35 30.45 -21.03
CA ASN A 77 -2.86 31.64 -21.73
C ASN A 77 -3.65 31.92 -23.01
N ASP A 78 -3.58 33.16 -23.52
CA ASP A 78 -4.14 33.49 -24.83
C ASP A 78 -3.28 32.90 -25.95
N LEU A 79 -3.82 31.87 -26.61
CA LEU A 79 -3.21 31.16 -27.73
C LEU A 79 -3.90 31.46 -29.07
N THR A 80 -4.68 32.55 -29.16
CA THR A 80 -5.43 32.89 -30.39
C THR A 80 -4.53 33.05 -31.61
N ASP A 81 -3.30 33.57 -31.41
CA ASP A 81 -2.28 33.73 -32.46
C ASP A 81 -1.49 32.44 -32.76
N TYR A 82 -1.71 31.37 -31.98
CA TYR A 82 -0.98 30.09 -32.07
C TYR A 82 -1.95 28.89 -32.12
N PRO A 83 -2.84 28.82 -33.13
CA PRO A 83 -3.89 27.79 -33.19
C PRO A 83 -3.33 26.36 -33.25
N ASP A 84 -2.20 26.16 -33.94
CA ASP A 84 -1.54 24.85 -34.03
C ASP A 84 -1.03 24.40 -32.65
N LEU A 85 -0.39 25.32 -31.90
CA LEU A 85 0.11 25.02 -30.56
C LEU A 85 -1.03 24.72 -29.58
N LYS A 86 -2.16 25.42 -29.71
CA LYS A 86 -3.36 25.14 -28.92
C LYS A 86 -3.89 23.73 -29.20
N ALA A 87 -4.03 23.36 -30.47
CA ALA A 87 -4.50 22.03 -30.86
C ALA A 87 -3.55 20.93 -30.38
N ASP A 88 -2.24 21.14 -30.51
CA ASP A 88 -1.21 20.23 -30.02
C ASP A 88 -1.25 20.07 -28.48
N ALA A 89 -1.43 21.17 -27.74
CA ALA A 89 -1.55 21.15 -26.28
C ALA A 89 -2.83 20.45 -25.81
N GLU A 90 -3.98 20.67 -26.47
CA GLU A 90 -5.24 19.96 -26.19
C GLU A 90 -5.10 18.45 -26.47
N ALA A 91 -4.45 18.07 -27.57
CA ALA A 91 -4.19 16.67 -27.89
C ALA A 91 -3.23 16.01 -26.89
N LEU A 92 -2.21 16.73 -26.42
CA LEU A 92 -1.31 16.22 -25.39
C LEU A 92 -2.02 16.09 -24.04
N LYS A 93 -2.91 17.02 -23.68
CA LYS A 93 -3.75 16.92 -22.48
C LYS A 93 -4.58 15.65 -22.48
N GLU A 94 -5.24 15.31 -23.59
CA GLU A 94 -6.03 14.09 -23.72
C GLU A 94 -5.16 12.83 -23.52
N LYS A 95 -3.95 12.82 -24.09
CA LYS A 95 -2.98 11.73 -23.88
C LYS A 95 -2.54 11.62 -22.42
N ILE A 96 -2.23 12.74 -21.77
CA ILE A 96 -1.86 12.77 -20.35
C ILE A 96 -3.01 12.23 -19.50
N THR A 97 -4.24 12.70 -19.70
CA THR A 97 -5.42 12.19 -18.97
C THR A 97 -5.66 10.71 -19.22
N THR A 98 -5.48 10.24 -20.46
CA THR A 98 -5.57 8.80 -20.78
C THR A 98 -4.49 8.02 -20.04
N ALA A 99 -3.24 8.50 -20.03
CA ALA A 99 -2.14 7.84 -19.32
C ALA A 99 -2.31 7.84 -17.80
N GLN A 100 -2.78 8.94 -17.20
CA GLN A 100 -3.17 8.99 -15.78
C GLN A 100 -4.32 8.02 -15.47
N THR A 101 -5.27 7.91 -16.41
CA THR A 101 -6.34 6.92 -16.31
C THR A 101 -5.79 5.50 -16.49
N GLU A 102 -4.82 5.25 -17.37
CA GLU A 102 -4.21 3.93 -17.56
C GLU A 102 -3.32 3.50 -16.40
N GLU A 103 -2.58 4.44 -15.80
CA GLU A 103 -1.81 4.24 -14.57
C GLU A 103 -2.74 3.88 -13.41
N THR A 104 -3.91 4.53 -13.33
CA THR A 104 -4.96 4.15 -12.38
C THR A 104 -5.73 2.89 -12.81
N VAL A 105 -5.78 2.58 -14.11
CA VAL A 105 -6.31 1.34 -14.73
C VAL A 105 -5.29 0.17 -14.67
N GLN A 106 -4.43 0.17 -13.65
CA GLN A 106 -4.29 -1.03 -12.78
C GLN A 106 -5.64 -1.51 -12.16
N ASP A 107 -6.77 -1.13 -12.75
CA ASP A 107 -8.16 -1.36 -12.39
C ASP A 107 -8.82 -2.40 -13.30
N ASP A 108 -8.04 -3.21 -14.04
CA ASP A 108 -8.43 -4.62 -14.29
C ASP A 108 -8.72 -5.33 -12.96
N THR A 109 -8.20 -4.79 -11.84
CA THR A 109 -8.56 -5.22 -10.49
C THR A 109 -10.02 -4.94 -10.15
N TYR A 110 -10.70 -3.92 -10.69
CA TYR A 110 -12.13 -3.71 -10.42
C TYR A 110 -12.97 -4.85 -11.00
N ASP A 111 -12.74 -5.18 -12.26
CA ASP A 111 -13.45 -6.23 -12.98
C ASP A 111 -13.15 -7.63 -12.40
N LEU A 112 -11.89 -7.86 -12.00
CA LEU A 112 -11.48 -9.05 -11.24
C LEU A 112 -12.09 -9.08 -9.84
N MET A 113 -12.11 -7.96 -9.11
CA MET A 113 -12.68 -7.86 -7.75
C MET A 113 -14.19 -8.06 -7.76
N GLU A 114 -14.89 -7.57 -8.77
CA GLU A 114 -16.35 -7.69 -8.86
C GLU A 114 -16.80 -9.07 -9.34
N LYS A 115 -15.95 -9.80 -10.07
CA LYS A 115 -16.23 -11.18 -10.54
C LYS A 115 -15.62 -12.28 -9.67
N SER A 116 -14.72 -11.93 -8.74
CA SER A 116 -14.03 -12.90 -7.87
C SER A 116 -14.95 -13.49 -6.80
N ASP A 117 -14.71 -14.75 -6.43
CA ASP A 117 -15.30 -15.39 -5.25
C ASP A 117 -14.67 -14.88 -3.93
N TYR A 118 -13.53 -14.18 -4.01
CA TYR A 118 -12.70 -13.73 -2.88
C TYR A 118 -12.73 -12.20 -2.70
N LYS A 119 -13.91 -11.60 -2.82
CA LYS A 119 -14.07 -10.13 -2.78
C LYS A 119 -13.66 -9.54 -1.43
N ALA A 120 -14.01 -10.22 -0.34
CA ALA A 120 -13.72 -9.77 1.02
C ALA A 120 -12.21 -9.73 1.27
N GLU A 121 -11.50 -10.78 0.84
CA GLU A 121 -10.05 -10.90 0.97
C GLU A 121 -9.32 -9.86 0.13
N ARG A 122 -9.78 -9.61 -1.10
CA ARG A 122 -9.21 -8.58 -1.98
C ARG A 122 -9.44 -7.16 -1.45
N LYS A 123 -10.53 -6.92 -0.73
CA LYS A 123 -10.84 -5.63 -0.08
C LYS A 123 -10.14 -5.47 1.28
N SER A 124 -9.72 -6.57 1.90
CA SER A 124 -9.04 -6.57 3.20
C SER A 124 -7.57 -6.19 3.07
N VAL A 125 -7.18 -5.07 3.68
CA VAL A 125 -5.78 -4.62 3.75
C VAL A 125 -4.91 -5.66 4.46
N ILE A 126 -5.36 -6.14 5.62
CA ILE A 126 -4.63 -7.12 6.45
C ILE A 126 -4.39 -8.42 5.68
N THR A 127 -5.42 -8.93 5.01
CA THR A 127 -5.32 -10.16 4.21
C THR A 127 -4.42 -9.93 2.99
N GLY A 128 -4.53 -8.77 2.34
CA GLY A 128 -3.70 -8.40 1.20
C GLY A 128 -2.21 -8.29 1.54
N GLU A 129 -1.87 -7.70 2.68
CA GLU A 129 -0.49 -7.64 3.17
C GLU A 129 0.05 -9.03 3.51
N ALA A 130 -0.72 -9.85 4.23
CA ALA A 130 -0.32 -11.22 4.57
C ALA A 130 -0.07 -12.06 3.31
N PHE A 131 -0.96 -11.97 2.32
CA PHE A 131 -0.81 -12.61 1.02
C PHE A 131 0.44 -12.10 0.28
N THR A 132 0.66 -10.78 0.25
CA THR A 132 1.81 -10.16 -0.42
C THR A 132 3.12 -10.57 0.24
N LYS A 133 3.17 -10.61 1.57
CA LYS A 133 4.33 -11.03 2.35
C LYS A 133 4.74 -12.47 2.07
N GLU A 134 3.76 -13.36 1.88
CA GLU A 134 4.05 -14.78 1.67
C GLU A 134 4.29 -15.14 0.19
N THR A 135 3.60 -14.47 -0.74
CA THR A 135 3.63 -14.81 -2.17
C THR A 135 4.45 -13.85 -3.02
N GLY A 136 4.75 -12.65 -2.51
CA GLY A 136 5.36 -11.56 -3.27
C GLY A 136 4.45 -10.91 -4.30
N LYS A 137 3.13 -11.19 -4.28
CA LYS A 137 2.15 -10.67 -5.24
C LYS A 137 1.05 -9.86 -4.56
N ASN A 138 0.57 -8.81 -5.22
CA ASN A 138 -0.59 -8.06 -4.75
C ASN A 138 -1.87 -8.91 -4.87
N ILE A 139 -2.62 -9.06 -3.78
CA ILE A 139 -3.86 -9.86 -3.74
C ILE A 139 -4.91 -9.36 -4.74
N LYS A 140 -4.96 -8.06 -5.03
CA LYS A 140 -5.93 -7.46 -5.97
C LYS A 140 -5.72 -7.95 -7.39
N MET A 141 -4.49 -8.32 -7.74
CA MET A 141 -4.10 -8.81 -9.07
C MET A 141 -3.95 -10.34 -9.14
N ALA A 142 -4.00 -11.03 -8.00
CA ALA A 142 -3.90 -12.49 -7.97
C ALA A 142 -5.12 -13.15 -8.61
N SER A 143 -4.97 -14.37 -9.12
CA SER A 143 -6.13 -15.17 -9.57
C SER A 143 -6.85 -15.82 -8.38
N ASP A 144 -8.16 -16.11 -8.52
CA ASP A 144 -8.94 -16.79 -7.47
C ASP A 144 -8.34 -18.15 -7.08
N LYS A 145 -7.70 -18.84 -8.03
CA LYS A 145 -6.99 -20.08 -7.77
C LYS A 145 -5.80 -19.88 -6.82
N GLU A 146 -5.04 -18.80 -6.99
CA GLU A 146 -3.89 -18.49 -6.12
C GLU A 146 -4.35 -18.08 -4.71
N ILE A 147 -5.39 -17.25 -4.62
CA ILE A 147 -5.98 -16.85 -3.34
C ILE A 147 -6.51 -18.08 -2.59
N LYS A 148 -7.25 -18.96 -3.27
CA LYS A 148 -7.72 -20.23 -2.70
C LYS A 148 -6.60 -21.10 -2.15
N GLN A 149 -5.54 -21.29 -2.94
CA GLN A 149 -4.39 -22.11 -2.52
C GLN A 149 -3.70 -21.53 -1.29
N TRP A 150 -3.58 -20.20 -1.22
CA TRP A 150 -2.99 -19.52 -0.08
C TRP A 150 -3.85 -19.67 1.19
N ILE A 151 -5.18 -19.45 1.09
CA ILE A 151 -6.10 -19.62 2.24
C ILE A 151 -6.06 -21.06 2.76
N THR A 152 -6.15 -22.06 1.89
CA THR A 152 -6.07 -23.48 2.30
C THR A 152 -4.74 -23.81 2.99
N LYS A 153 -3.63 -23.23 2.50
CA LYS A 153 -2.33 -23.40 3.16
C LYS A 153 -2.34 -22.83 4.58
N GLN A 154 -2.91 -21.63 4.77
CA GLN A 154 -3.03 -20.99 6.08
C GLN A 154 -3.91 -21.81 7.05
N GLU A 155 -5.04 -22.35 6.58
CA GLU A 155 -5.91 -23.21 7.39
C GLU A 155 -5.20 -24.50 7.84
N THR A 156 -4.44 -25.14 6.95
CA THR A 156 -3.68 -26.35 7.30
C THR A 156 -2.53 -26.07 8.28
N ALA A 157 -1.89 -24.89 8.18
CA ALA A 157 -0.86 -24.48 9.13
C ALA A 157 -1.45 -24.17 10.52
N ALA A 158 -2.62 -23.55 10.58
CA ALA A 158 -3.33 -23.30 11.83
C ALA A 158 -3.77 -24.62 12.50
N ALA A 159 -4.32 -25.57 11.73
CA ALA A 159 -4.75 -26.87 12.25
C ALA A 159 -3.59 -27.72 12.80
N HIS A 160 -2.39 -27.63 12.22
CA HIS A 160 -1.22 -28.34 12.72
C HIS A 160 -0.66 -27.75 14.03
N THR A 161 -0.90 -26.46 14.29
CA THR A 161 -0.43 -25.79 15.51
C THR A 161 -1.33 -26.10 16.73
N GLU A 162 -2.60 -26.45 16.51
CA GLU A 162 -3.54 -26.79 17.58
C GLU A 162 -3.35 -28.22 18.13
N VAL A 163 -2.82 -29.14 17.33
CA VAL A 163 -2.60 -30.54 17.75
C VAL A 163 -1.34 -30.70 18.63
N GLU A 164 -0.33 -29.85 18.47
CA GLU A 164 0.91 -29.94 19.27
C GLU A 164 0.76 -29.41 20.70
N ASN A 165 -0.25 -28.58 20.99
CA ASN A 165 -0.48 -28.04 22.34
C ASN A 165 -1.43 -28.91 23.21
N THR A 166 -1.98 -29.99 22.66
CA THR A 166 -2.88 -30.91 23.40
C THR A 166 -2.16 -32.14 23.97
N GLN A 167 -0.87 -32.35 23.66
CA GLN A 167 -0.14 -33.56 24.05
C GLN A 167 0.89 -33.37 25.19
N VAL A 168 0.71 -32.36 26.06
CA VAL A 168 1.53 -32.19 27.28
C VAL A 168 0.76 -32.42 28.58
N ASN A 169 -0.57 -32.50 28.56
CA ASN A 169 -1.39 -32.73 29.77
C ASN A 169 -2.07 -34.11 29.81
N LYS A 170 -1.35 -35.18 29.48
CA LYS A 170 -1.83 -36.56 29.73
C LYS A 170 -0.73 -37.48 30.25
N ALA A 171 -0.14 -37.10 31.38
CA ALA A 171 0.65 -38.00 32.21
C ALA A 171 0.29 -37.78 33.68
N SER A 172 -0.79 -38.43 34.13
CA SER A 172 -0.96 -38.93 35.50
C SER A 172 -2.39 -39.40 35.69
N GLU A 173 -2.66 -40.69 35.49
CA GLU A 173 -3.38 -41.51 36.47
C GLU A 173 -3.45 -42.96 35.99
N GLU A 174 -2.79 -43.82 36.76
CA GLU A 174 -2.66 -45.25 36.57
C GLU A 174 -3.61 -45.98 37.55
N SER A 175 -4.20 -47.08 37.05
CA SER A 175 -4.72 -48.25 37.76
C SER A 175 -6.13 -48.23 38.42
N LYS A 176 -7.03 -49.04 37.83
CA LYS A 176 -7.64 -50.30 38.39
C LYS A 176 -8.85 -50.68 37.52
N GLU A 177 -8.77 -51.74 36.73
CA GLU A 177 -9.08 -53.15 37.05
C GLU A 177 -10.57 -53.55 36.88
N SER A 178 -10.75 -54.74 36.28
CA SER A 178 -11.93 -55.62 36.11
C SER A 178 -12.74 -55.42 34.80
N LYS A 179 -12.79 -56.37 33.85
CA LYS A 179 -13.23 -57.79 33.73
C LYS A 179 -14.73 -57.97 33.42
N GLU A 180 -14.98 -58.79 32.38
CA GLU A 180 -16.21 -59.52 32.02
C GLU A 180 -17.44 -58.68 31.58
N SER A 181 -18.25 -59.03 30.57
CA SER A 181 -18.33 -60.18 29.67
C SER A 181 -19.41 -59.92 28.59
N LYS A 182 -19.32 -60.66 27.46
CA LYS A 182 -20.40 -61.25 26.62
C LYS A 182 -21.45 -60.35 25.93
N GLU A 183 -21.50 -60.37 24.59
CA GLU A 183 -22.35 -61.25 23.73
C GLU A 183 -23.58 -60.44 23.24
N SER A 184 -23.71 -60.03 21.97
CA SER A 184 -24.15 -60.90 20.87
C SER A 184 -24.36 -60.11 19.55
N LYS A 185 -24.00 -60.77 18.43
CA LYS A 185 -24.72 -60.92 17.13
C LYS A 185 -25.20 -59.68 16.34
N GLU A 186 -24.74 -59.45 15.11
CA GLU A 186 -25.09 -60.14 13.82
C GLU A 186 -25.93 -59.16 12.98
N SER A 187 -25.45 -58.57 11.89
CA SER A 187 -25.50 -59.11 10.52
C SER A 187 -25.07 -58.01 9.54
N LYS A 188 -24.09 -58.29 8.67
CA LYS A 188 -24.20 -58.52 7.20
C LYS A 188 -23.79 -57.30 6.37
N GLU A 189 -22.64 -57.37 5.66
CA GLU A 189 -22.50 -57.92 4.29
C GLU A 189 -23.03 -56.88 3.27
N SER A 190 -22.22 -56.19 2.46
CA SER A 190 -21.41 -56.79 1.40
C SER A 190 -20.49 -55.74 0.74
N LYS A 191 -19.28 -56.18 0.36
CA LYS A 191 -18.63 -56.03 -0.97
C LYS A 191 -18.36 -54.63 -1.55
N ASP A 192 -17.30 -54.39 -2.30
CA ASP A 192 -16.04 -55.05 -2.67
C ASP A 192 -15.45 -54.05 -3.67
N SER A 193 -14.17 -53.73 -3.59
CA SER A 193 -13.31 -53.44 -4.74
C SER A 193 -11.96 -52.94 -4.24
N ALA A 194 -11.06 -53.92 -4.14
CA ALA A 194 -9.63 -53.78 -4.07
C ALA A 194 -9.02 -53.30 -5.39
N VAL A 195 -7.83 -52.69 -5.28
CA VAL A 195 -6.59 -52.77 -6.11
C VAL A 195 -5.73 -51.61 -5.58
N ASP A 196 -4.72 -51.74 -4.70
CA ASP A 196 -3.53 -52.61 -4.61
C ASP A 196 -2.51 -52.40 -5.74
N GLN A 197 -1.48 -51.60 -5.47
CA GLN A 197 -0.05 -51.99 -5.39
C GLN A 197 0.81 -50.72 -5.19
N LYS A 198 1.60 -50.58 -4.10
CA LYS A 198 2.97 -51.10 -3.88
C LYS A 198 3.97 -50.56 -4.93
N GLN A 199 5.13 -50.00 -4.61
CA GLN A 199 6.14 -50.40 -3.63
C GLN A 199 7.21 -49.31 -3.41
N ASP A 200 7.77 -49.30 -2.20
CA ASP A 200 9.20 -49.19 -1.81
C ASP A 200 10.13 -48.20 -2.52
N THR A 201 10.92 -47.43 -1.75
CA THR A 201 12.25 -47.88 -1.26
C THR A 201 12.91 -46.78 -0.40
N ALA A 202 13.62 -47.23 0.62
CA ALA A 202 14.29 -46.50 1.70
C ALA A 202 15.70 -45.98 1.38
N GLU A 203 16.17 -45.00 2.16
CA GLU A 203 17.55 -44.85 2.71
C GLU A 203 17.52 -43.57 3.59
N LYS A 204 17.62 -43.59 4.94
CA LYS A 204 18.77 -43.83 5.84
C LYS A 204 20.04 -43.11 5.34
N THR A 205 20.75 -42.28 6.12
CA THR A 205 21.71 -42.64 7.20
C THR A 205 22.36 -41.31 7.67
N GLU A 206 22.24 -40.93 8.95
CA GLU A 206 23.34 -40.76 9.96
C GLU A 206 24.15 -39.44 9.84
N THR A 207 24.80 -38.83 10.85
CA THR A 207 24.91 -38.94 12.33
C THR A 207 25.95 -37.88 12.76
N GLU A 208 25.96 -37.53 14.07
CA GLU A 208 27.07 -36.97 14.87
C GLU A 208 27.42 -35.48 14.75
N SER A 209 27.93 -34.77 15.78
CA SER A 209 27.90 -34.85 17.25
C SER A 209 28.82 -33.73 17.78
N SER A 210 28.62 -33.40 19.06
CA SER A 210 29.67 -33.04 20.05
C SER A 210 29.92 -31.57 20.39
N GLN A 211 29.56 -31.27 21.66
CA GLN A 211 30.41 -30.73 22.75
C GLN A 211 30.96 -29.29 22.65
N LYS A 212 31.21 -28.52 23.72
CA LYS A 212 30.92 -28.50 25.17
C LYS A 212 31.65 -27.24 25.71
N ASP A 213 31.30 -26.84 26.93
CA ASP A 213 32.09 -26.09 27.92
C ASP A 213 31.89 -24.56 28.08
N ASN A 214 31.55 -24.24 29.33
CA ASN A 214 31.40 -22.97 30.09
C ASN A 214 32.81 -22.51 30.60
N PRO A 215 33.02 -21.54 31.55
CA PRO A 215 32.24 -20.41 32.08
C PRO A 215 33.07 -19.10 32.32
N ALA A 216 32.44 -18.09 32.96
CA ALA A 216 32.95 -17.22 34.05
C ALA A 216 33.28 -15.71 33.82
N ASP A 217 32.53 -14.91 34.59
CA ASP A 217 32.91 -13.72 35.41
C ASP A 217 33.53 -12.44 34.81
N LYS A 218 32.82 -11.30 34.99
CA LYS A 218 33.32 -10.09 35.69
C LYS A 218 32.25 -8.99 35.90
N LYS A 219 31.78 -8.91 37.15
CA LYS A 219 31.81 -7.78 38.13
C LYS A 219 31.71 -6.30 37.68
N ASP A 220 30.70 -5.63 38.27
CA ASP A 220 30.50 -4.21 38.69
C ASP A 220 31.15 -3.03 37.95
N SER A 221 30.32 -2.05 37.56
CA SER A 221 30.42 -0.66 38.05
C SER A 221 29.23 0.19 37.58
N SER A 222 28.47 0.68 38.55
CA SER A 222 27.42 1.71 38.43
C SER A 222 27.95 3.08 38.03
N THR A 223 27.32 3.74 37.05
CA THR A 223 27.29 5.21 36.93
C THR A 223 25.90 5.65 36.47
N ALA A 224 25.24 6.45 37.30
CA ALA A 224 23.96 7.07 37.04
C ALA A 224 24.13 8.37 36.24
N SER A 225 23.32 8.57 35.19
CA SER A 225 22.55 9.80 34.92
C SER A 225 22.07 9.86 33.48
N SER A 226 20.78 10.21 33.36
CA SER A 226 20.13 10.73 32.15
C SER A 226 19.91 9.74 31.02
N ALA A 227 18.97 8.83 31.23
CA ALA A 227 18.22 8.21 30.14
C ALA A 227 17.30 9.28 29.53
N SER A 228 17.87 10.12 28.68
CA SER A 228 17.11 10.76 27.62
C SER A 228 16.66 9.62 26.72
N THR A 229 15.39 9.23 26.83
CA THR A 229 14.73 8.37 25.87
C THR A 229 14.85 9.07 24.52
N SER A 230 15.86 8.70 23.75
CA SER A 230 15.91 9.02 22.33
C SER A 230 14.81 8.19 21.69
N THR A 231 13.61 8.76 21.66
CA THR A 231 12.58 8.37 20.71
C THR A 231 13.25 8.51 19.34
N GLN A 232 13.77 7.41 18.81
CA GLN A 232 14.08 7.33 17.41
C GLN A 232 12.74 7.58 16.73
N GLU A 233 12.58 8.78 16.16
CA GLU A 233 11.51 9.09 15.25
C GLU A 233 11.62 8.09 14.10
N LYS A 234 10.90 6.97 14.26
CA LYS A 234 10.63 6.08 13.15
C LYS A 234 9.70 6.90 12.26
N THR A 235 10.28 7.55 11.26
CA THR A 235 9.54 8.17 10.17
C THR A 235 8.85 7.03 9.43
N MET A 236 7.61 6.75 9.85
CA MET A 236 6.71 5.86 9.12
C MET A 236 6.29 6.56 7.83
N THR A 237 6.05 5.78 6.78
CA THR A 237 5.38 6.31 5.59
C THR A 237 3.92 6.64 5.91
N LEU A 238 3.27 7.47 5.09
CA LEU A 238 1.85 7.80 5.26
C LEU A 238 0.97 6.55 5.29
N GLU A 239 1.29 5.57 4.45
CA GLU A 239 0.58 4.29 4.35
C GLU A 239 0.78 3.44 5.62
N GLU A 240 2.01 3.35 6.14
CA GLU A 240 2.30 2.65 7.40
C GLU A 240 1.57 3.28 8.60
N GLU A 241 1.51 4.62 8.65
CA GLU A 241 0.75 5.33 9.68
C GLU A 241 -0.75 5.03 9.59
N GLN A 242 -1.32 5.05 8.38
CA GLN A 242 -2.74 4.74 8.16
C GLN A 242 -3.08 3.32 8.62
N ASN A 243 -2.26 2.33 8.27
CA ASN A 243 -2.48 0.95 8.68
C ASN A 243 -2.39 0.80 10.21
N TYR A 244 -1.39 1.43 10.83
CA TYR A 244 -1.27 1.47 12.28
C TYR A 244 -2.52 2.07 12.97
N VAL A 245 -3.05 3.17 12.44
CA VAL A 245 -4.26 3.81 12.97
C VAL A 245 -5.47 2.89 12.83
N LEU A 246 -5.66 2.27 11.66
CA LEU A 246 -6.79 1.38 11.41
C LEU A 246 -6.77 0.17 12.36
N ASP A 247 -5.61 -0.45 12.55
CA ASP A 247 -5.43 -1.57 13.49
C ASP A 247 -5.81 -1.13 14.92
N LYS A 248 -5.38 0.06 15.35
CA LYS A 248 -5.70 0.62 16.66
C LYS A 248 -7.19 0.92 16.83
N VAL A 249 -7.85 1.42 15.80
CA VAL A 249 -9.31 1.64 15.84
C VAL A 249 -10.05 0.31 15.92
N VAL A 250 -9.66 -0.71 15.15
CA VAL A 250 -10.26 -2.06 15.23
C VAL A 250 -10.07 -2.64 16.64
N GLU A 251 -8.86 -2.57 17.19
CA GLU A 251 -8.52 -3.03 18.55
C GLU A 251 -9.39 -2.33 19.61
N LYS A 252 -9.53 -1.00 19.55
CA LYS A 252 -10.25 -0.21 20.56
C LYS A 252 -11.78 -0.27 20.41
N THR A 253 -12.30 -0.44 19.19
CA THR A 253 -13.76 -0.45 18.94
C THR A 253 -14.35 -1.86 18.90
N GLY A 254 -13.53 -2.88 18.63
CA GLY A 254 -14.00 -4.24 18.35
C GLY A 254 -14.78 -4.38 17.05
N ILE A 255 -14.80 -3.35 16.19
CA ILE A 255 -15.52 -3.38 14.91
C ILE A 255 -14.67 -4.12 13.89
N SER A 256 -15.19 -5.21 13.34
CA SER A 256 -14.48 -6.06 12.38
C SER A 256 -14.35 -5.40 11.01
N PRO A 257 -13.17 -5.44 10.36
CA PRO A 257 -12.99 -5.02 8.96
C PRO A 257 -13.60 -5.99 7.94
N SER A 258 -13.96 -7.21 8.32
CA SER A 258 -14.60 -8.16 7.40
C SER A 258 -16.03 -7.75 7.02
N ASP A 259 -16.74 -7.13 7.96
CA ASP A 259 -18.14 -6.73 7.79
C ASP A 259 -18.30 -5.22 7.53
N ASN A 260 -17.22 -4.45 7.61
CA ASN A 260 -17.28 -2.99 7.55
C ASN A 260 -16.20 -2.41 6.64
N GLN A 261 -16.55 -1.33 5.97
CA GLN A 261 -15.65 -0.51 5.15
C GLN A 261 -15.06 0.58 6.05
N PHE A 262 -13.73 0.71 6.02
CA PHE A 262 -12.99 1.72 6.79
C PHE A 262 -12.36 2.73 5.85
N PHE A 263 -12.55 4.01 6.15
CA PHE A 263 -11.92 5.12 5.42
C PHE A 263 -11.13 5.96 6.43
N ALA A 264 -9.83 6.10 6.20
CA ALA A 264 -8.95 6.91 7.05
C ALA A 264 -8.51 8.17 6.29
N THR A 265 -8.67 9.33 6.92
CA THR A 265 -8.21 10.63 6.40
C THR A 265 -7.32 11.30 7.44
N LYS A 266 -6.10 11.70 7.06
CA LYS A 266 -5.19 12.44 7.93
C LYS A 266 -5.67 13.89 8.03
N GLU A 267 -6.01 14.37 9.23
CA GLU A 267 -6.42 15.77 9.43
C GLU A 267 -5.20 16.67 9.68
N ASN A 268 -4.22 16.16 10.42
CA ASN A 268 -2.97 16.86 10.75
C ASN A 268 -1.87 15.83 11.07
N GLU A 269 -0.71 16.29 11.55
CA GLU A 269 0.46 15.43 11.82
C GLU A 269 0.15 14.28 12.78
N THR A 270 -0.75 14.47 13.76
CA THR A 270 -1.01 13.49 14.83
C THR A 270 -2.42 12.91 14.79
N THR A 271 -3.36 13.51 14.05
CA THR A 271 -4.78 13.17 14.11
C THR A 271 -5.27 12.58 12.79
N TYR A 272 -5.95 11.45 12.90
CA TYR A 272 -6.68 10.82 11.80
C TYR A 272 -8.18 10.84 12.10
N GLN A 273 -8.98 11.09 11.06
CA GLN A 273 -10.41 10.87 11.05
C GLN A 273 -10.70 9.51 10.40
N ILE A 274 -11.49 8.68 11.07
CA ILE A 274 -11.84 7.33 10.62
C ILE A 274 -13.35 7.25 10.46
N GLU A 275 -13.79 6.98 9.25
CA GLU A 275 -15.18 6.72 8.94
C GLU A 275 -15.38 5.22 8.74
N ILE A 276 -16.35 4.65 9.45
CA ILE A 276 -16.69 3.23 9.37
C ILE A 276 -18.10 3.12 8.81
N ARG A 277 -18.26 2.32 7.75
CA ARG A 277 -19.55 2.05 7.10
C ARG A 277 -19.82 0.55 7.05
N HIS A 278 -21.08 0.17 7.16
CA HIS A 278 -21.57 -1.18 6.97
C HIS A 278 -22.41 -1.23 5.70
N ALA A 279 -21.97 -2.01 4.72
CA ALA A 279 -22.73 -2.26 3.50
C ALA A 279 -23.67 -3.45 3.71
N HIS A 280 -24.93 -3.27 3.33
CA HIS A 280 -25.92 -4.35 3.31
C HIS A 280 -26.78 -4.23 2.05
N GLU A 281 -27.22 -5.37 1.50
CA GLU A 281 -28.02 -5.41 0.29
C GLU A 281 -29.51 -5.49 0.65
N VAL A 282 -30.31 -4.62 0.05
CA VAL A 282 -31.79 -4.63 0.17
C VAL A 282 -32.36 -4.58 -1.24
N ASP A 283 -33.10 -5.62 -1.63
CA ASP A 283 -33.74 -5.74 -2.94
C ASP A 283 -32.78 -5.56 -4.14
N GLY A 284 -31.55 -6.08 -4.03
CA GLY A 284 -30.54 -5.97 -5.10
C GLY A 284 -29.80 -4.64 -5.16
N VAL A 285 -30.03 -3.76 -4.17
CA VAL A 285 -29.34 -2.46 -4.04
C VAL A 285 -28.45 -2.49 -2.81
N GLU A 286 -27.16 -2.22 -2.99
CA GLU A 286 -26.22 -2.05 -1.88
C GLU A 286 -26.48 -0.70 -1.18
N ILE A 287 -26.80 -0.77 0.11
CA ILE A 287 -27.00 0.39 0.98
C ILE A 287 -25.88 0.42 2.01
N SER A 288 -25.13 1.53 2.04
CA SER A 288 -24.02 1.73 2.96
C SER A 288 -24.43 2.66 4.10
N ASN A 289 -24.57 2.09 5.30
CA ASN A 289 -24.91 2.83 6.51
C ASN A 289 -23.65 3.20 7.29
N MET A 290 -23.57 4.43 7.80
CA MET A 290 -22.46 4.85 8.66
C MET A 290 -22.59 4.20 10.05
N VAL A 291 -21.56 3.45 10.46
CA VAL A 291 -21.44 2.83 11.79
C VAL A 291 -20.94 3.85 12.81
N GLY A 292 -19.99 4.68 12.40
CA GLY A 292 -19.45 5.74 13.22
C GLY A 292 -18.38 6.55 12.52
N MET A 293 -18.17 7.75 13.05
CA MET A 293 -17.06 8.62 12.70
C MET A 293 -16.20 8.79 13.94
N PHE A 294 -14.90 8.53 13.82
CA PHE A 294 -13.96 8.54 14.92
C PHE A 294 -12.81 9.51 14.61
N LYS A 295 -12.16 10.00 15.66
CA LYS A 295 -10.86 10.64 15.57
C LYS A 295 -9.88 9.92 16.46
N TYR A 296 -8.73 9.57 15.89
CA TYR A 296 -7.65 8.91 16.58
C TYR A 296 -6.44 9.82 16.60
N ASP A 297 -5.88 10.05 17.79
CA ASP A 297 -4.68 10.85 17.99
C ASP A 297 -3.48 9.94 18.31
N LEU A 298 -2.48 9.97 17.43
CA LEU A 298 -1.25 9.18 17.48
C LEU A 298 -0.40 9.47 18.72
N SER A 299 -0.41 10.72 19.21
CA SER A 299 0.44 11.14 20.34
C SER A 299 -0.10 10.68 21.68
N SER A 300 -1.43 10.67 21.82
CA SER A 300 -2.12 10.36 23.07
C SER A 300 -2.71 8.94 23.10
N ASP A 301 -2.67 8.20 21.98
CA ASP A 301 -3.35 6.91 21.81
C ASP A 301 -4.85 6.98 22.18
N SER A 302 -5.45 8.15 21.95
CA SER A 302 -6.84 8.43 22.30
C SER A 302 -7.76 8.28 21.10
N LEU A 303 -8.92 7.67 21.33
CA LEU A 303 -9.98 7.53 20.35
C LEU A 303 -11.19 8.31 20.83
N THR A 304 -11.72 9.17 19.96
CA THR A 304 -12.97 9.88 20.19
C THR A 304 -13.98 9.50 19.12
N LYS A 305 -15.26 9.44 19.48
CA LYS A 305 -16.37 9.16 18.56
C LYS A 305 -17.23 10.41 18.40
N MET A 306 -17.63 10.69 17.17
CA MET A 306 -18.57 11.77 16.87
C MET A 306 -19.98 11.35 17.27
N ASP A 307 -20.64 12.17 18.07
CA ASP A 307 -22.08 12.11 18.27
C ASP A 307 -22.79 12.61 17.00
N PRO A 308 -23.63 11.78 16.36
CA PRO A 308 -24.30 12.15 15.11
C PRO A 308 -25.36 13.25 15.28
N VAL A 309 -25.85 13.49 16.50
CA VAL A 309 -26.86 14.51 16.79
C VAL A 309 -26.20 15.86 17.05
N SER A 310 -25.16 15.87 17.89
CA SER A 310 -24.49 17.13 18.27
C SER A 310 -23.31 17.51 17.38
N GLY A 311 -22.76 16.55 16.62
CA GLY A 311 -21.55 16.72 15.82
C GLY A 311 -20.26 16.84 16.66
N LYS A 312 -20.34 16.64 17.98
CA LYS A 312 -19.19 16.75 18.88
C LYS A 312 -18.47 15.42 19.03
N TYR A 313 -17.16 15.48 19.21
CA TYR A 313 -16.34 14.33 19.50
C TYR A 313 -16.24 14.13 21.02
N GLU A 314 -16.53 12.91 21.46
CA GLU A 314 -16.42 12.50 22.86
C GLU A 314 -15.47 11.32 22.98
N THR A 315 -14.75 11.20 24.10
CA THR A 315 -13.86 10.08 24.36
C THR A 315 -14.62 8.77 24.24
N TYR A 316 -14.18 7.91 23.32
CA TYR A 316 -14.77 6.61 23.13
C TYR A 316 -14.20 5.64 24.17
N THR A 317 -15.10 5.04 24.93
CA THR A 317 -14.78 3.93 25.84
C THR A 317 -15.54 2.70 25.36
N PRO A 318 -14.85 1.59 25.04
CA PRO A 318 -15.54 0.37 24.64
C PRO A 318 -16.45 -0.09 25.77
N VAL A 319 -17.70 -0.40 25.42
CA VAL A 319 -18.66 -1.01 26.35
C VAL A 319 -18.39 -2.52 26.30
N HIS A 320 -17.63 -3.02 27.27
CA HIS A 320 -17.39 -4.46 27.46
C HIS A 320 -18.63 -5.18 28.00
#